data_AF-A0A250F9K3-F1
#
_entry.id   AF-A0A250F9K3-F1
#
_cell.length_a   1.000
_cell.length_b   1.000
_cell.length_c   1.000
_cell.angle_alpha   90.00
_cell.angle_beta   90.00
_cell.angle_gamma   90.00
#
_symmetry.space_group_name_H-M   'P 1'
#
loop_
_entity.id
_entity.type
_entity.pdbx_description
1 polymer ?
#
loop_
_entity_poly.entity_id
_entity_poly.type
_entity_poly.pdbx_seq_one_letter_code
_entity_poly.pdbx_strand_id
1 'polypeptide(L)'
;MGMIMNYLRVPKEEFDKYLKEPKAFEEEIHTLFEVEETSERLFDVDKAWSGIMYLLTGSAFVCGYEEDEDDDVSRLFFSGQLFDEQSDLYGFGPAHYITPTQVAALSKRLSAMSEADLRENYNPEEMAANEELYPSLEWNEDDFSYLKYHFEKLQQFFATAAQNGDAIVNFLS
;
A
#
# COMPACT_ATOMS: atom_id res chain seq x y z
N MET A 1 1.77 -17.75 7.89
CA MET A 1 2.06 -16.46 8.56
C MET A 1 3.20 -15.80 7.81
N GLY A 2 3.03 -14.55 7.42
CA GLY A 2 3.98 -13.72 6.69
C GLY A 2 3.44 -12.29 6.64
N MET A 3 4.26 -11.33 6.27
CA MET A 3 3.89 -9.91 6.28
C MET A 3 3.04 -9.59 5.05
N ILE A 4 1.79 -9.20 5.26
CA ILE A 4 0.91 -8.72 4.20
C ILE A 4 0.67 -7.21 4.38
N MET A 5 0.47 -6.51 3.27
CA MET A 5 0.13 -5.07 3.31
C MET A 5 -1.37 -4.88 3.10
N ASN A 6 -2.01 -4.19 4.03
CA ASN A 6 -3.42 -3.86 4.00
C ASN A 6 -3.61 -2.39 3.63
N TYR A 7 -4.75 -2.11 3.02
CA TYR A 7 -5.21 -0.78 2.64
C TYR A 7 -6.66 -0.60 3.10
N LEU A 8 -6.93 0.48 3.81
CA LEU A 8 -8.26 0.88 4.25
C LEU A 8 -8.63 2.21 3.61
N ARG A 9 -9.77 2.25 2.91
CA ARG A 9 -10.40 3.51 2.49
C ARG A 9 -11.09 4.17 3.66
N VAL A 10 -10.71 5.40 3.92
CA VAL A 10 -11.25 6.20 5.03
C VAL A 10 -11.89 7.46 4.46
N PRO A 11 -13.22 7.62 4.60
CA PRO A 11 -13.90 8.86 4.23
C PRO A 11 -13.24 10.07 4.88
N LYS A 12 -13.22 11.20 4.17
CA LYS A 12 -12.56 12.42 4.65
C LYS A 12 -12.95 12.85 6.07
N GLU A 13 -14.23 12.70 6.43
CA GLU A 13 -14.72 13.04 7.77
C GLU A 13 -14.10 12.16 8.87
N GLU A 14 -13.96 10.86 8.62
CA GLU A 14 -13.29 9.91 9.52
C GLU A 14 -11.79 10.18 9.58
N PHE A 15 -11.17 10.49 8.43
CA PHE A 15 -9.76 10.81 8.34
C PHE A 15 -9.40 12.05 9.18
N ASP A 16 -10.18 13.12 9.08
CA ASP A 16 -10.00 14.35 9.88
C ASP A 16 -10.17 14.11 11.39
N LYS A 17 -10.96 13.08 11.77
CA LYS A 17 -11.08 12.62 13.17
C LYS A 17 -9.82 11.87 13.59
N TYR A 18 -9.34 10.92 12.80
CA TYR A 18 -8.15 10.12 13.13
C TYR A 18 -6.87 10.96 13.22
N LEU A 19 -6.75 12.03 12.43
CA LEU A 19 -5.66 13.00 12.55
C LEU A 19 -5.61 13.71 13.92
N LYS A 20 -6.77 13.88 14.58
CA LYS A 20 -6.87 14.53 15.91
C LYS A 20 -6.78 13.51 17.04
N GLU A 21 -7.29 12.30 16.79
CA GLU A 21 -7.40 11.22 17.77
C GLU A 21 -6.90 9.90 17.17
N PRO A 22 -5.58 9.67 17.11
CA PRO A 22 -5.00 8.46 16.52
C PRO A 22 -5.52 7.15 17.11
N LYS A 23 -5.82 7.14 18.43
CA LYS A 23 -6.38 5.97 19.12
C LYS A 23 -7.72 5.50 18.55
N ALA A 24 -8.53 6.42 18.02
CA ALA A 24 -9.81 6.06 17.42
C ALA A 24 -9.64 5.25 16.13
N PHE A 25 -8.50 5.40 15.43
CA PHE A 25 -8.16 4.58 14.28
C PHE A 25 -7.75 3.17 14.70
N GLU A 26 -6.91 3.04 15.75
CA GLU A 26 -6.49 1.72 16.25
C GLU A 26 -7.70 0.88 16.70
N GLU A 27 -8.65 1.48 17.42
CA GLU A 27 -9.90 0.82 17.84
C GLU A 27 -10.75 0.35 16.65
N GLU A 28 -10.84 1.16 15.59
CA GLU A 28 -11.55 0.80 14.35
C GLU A 28 -10.89 -0.40 13.67
N ILE A 29 -9.55 -0.38 13.52
CA ILE A 29 -8.78 -1.48 12.93
C ILE A 29 -8.96 -2.77 13.74
N HIS A 30 -8.83 -2.72 15.06
CA HIS A 30 -9.05 -3.89 15.89
C HIS A 30 -10.47 -4.46 15.70
N THR A 31 -11.48 -3.58 15.68
CA THR A 31 -12.87 -3.99 15.45
C THR A 31 -13.03 -4.67 14.09
N LEU A 32 -12.51 -4.07 13.01
CA LEU A 32 -12.59 -4.60 11.64
C LEU A 32 -12.00 -6.02 11.52
N PHE A 33 -10.88 -6.29 12.18
CA PHE A 33 -10.24 -7.61 12.14
C PHE A 33 -10.89 -8.62 13.09
N GLU A 34 -11.50 -8.18 14.19
CA GLU A 34 -12.22 -9.07 15.12
C GLU A 34 -13.55 -9.58 14.57
N VAL A 35 -14.27 -8.76 13.79
CA VAL A 35 -15.61 -9.13 13.30
C VAL A 35 -15.58 -10.14 12.15
N GLU A 36 -14.40 -10.47 11.60
CA GLU A 36 -14.23 -11.30 10.38
C GLU A 36 -15.13 -10.88 9.20
N GLU A 37 -15.68 -9.66 9.22
CA GLU A 37 -16.52 -9.13 8.17
C GLU A 37 -15.65 -8.56 7.06
N THR A 38 -15.94 -8.98 5.83
CA THR A 38 -15.29 -8.43 4.64
C THR A 38 -15.83 -7.02 4.38
N SER A 39 -15.16 -6.03 4.97
CA SER A 39 -15.43 -4.62 4.66
C SER A 39 -15.01 -4.34 3.23
N GLU A 40 -15.92 -3.81 2.41
CA GLU A 40 -15.59 -3.37 1.05
C GLU A 40 -14.50 -2.27 1.03
N ARG A 41 -14.28 -1.58 2.16
CA ARG A 41 -13.25 -0.54 2.33
C ARG A 41 -11.86 -1.12 2.58
N LEU A 42 -11.75 -2.39 2.95
CA LEU A 42 -10.48 -3.06 3.24
C LEU A 42 -10.02 -3.89 2.04
N PHE A 43 -8.74 -3.78 1.72
CA PHE A 43 -8.09 -4.54 0.65
C PHE A 43 -6.70 -4.94 1.11
N ASP A 44 -6.35 -6.21 1.03
CA ASP A 44 -4.97 -6.67 1.19
C ASP A 44 -4.33 -6.97 -0.17
N VAL A 45 -3.08 -6.55 -0.34
CA VAL A 45 -2.27 -6.87 -1.52
C VAL A 45 -1.47 -8.18 -1.30
N ASP A 46 -1.86 -8.97 -0.29
CA ASP A 46 -1.14 -10.13 0.21
C ASP A 46 0.36 -9.81 0.40
N LYS A 47 1.26 -10.75 0.08
CA LYS A 47 2.72 -10.58 0.14
C LYS A 47 3.29 -9.94 -1.13
N ALA A 48 2.46 -9.50 -2.07
CA ALA A 48 2.92 -8.92 -3.32
C ALA A 48 3.52 -7.51 -3.14
N TRP A 49 3.41 -6.89 -1.95
CA TRP A 49 3.75 -5.49 -1.72
C TRP A 49 5.19 -5.12 -2.08
N SER A 50 6.20 -5.86 -1.63
CA SER A 50 7.61 -5.53 -1.91
C SER A 50 7.98 -5.86 -3.36
N GLY A 51 7.41 -6.94 -3.93
CA GLY A 51 7.51 -7.22 -5.36
C GLY A 51 6.96 -6.08 -6.23
N ILE A 52 5.72 -5.62 -5.96
CA ILE A 52 5.11 -4.49 -6.68
C ILE A 52 5.93 -3.21 -6.47
N MET A 53 6.39 -2.93 -5.25
CA MET A 53 7.28 -1.79 -4.98
C MET A 53 8.53 -1.82 -5.86
N TYR A 54 9.16 -2.98 -6.01
CA TYR A 54 10.31 -3.17 -6.88
C TYR A 54 9.95 -2.93 -8.35
N LEU A 55 8.80 -3.44 -8.83
CA LEU A 55 8.35 -3.17 -10.21
C LEU A 55 8.19 -1.67 -10.48
N LEU A 56 7.69 -0.92 -9.49
CA LEU A 56 7.40 0.50 -9.64
C LEU A 56 8.63 1.42 -9.47
N THR A 57 9.65 0.97 -8.76
CA THR A 57 10.76 1.85 -8.32
C THR A 57 12.17 1.31 -8.59
N GLY A 58 12.30 0.04 -8.99
CA GLY A 58 13.58 -0.66 -9.10
C GLY A 58 14.29 -0.90 -7.76
N SER A 59 13.62 -0.63 -6.64
CA SER A 59 14.18 -0.73 -5.28
C SER A 59 13.33 -1.67 -4.43
N ALA A 60 13.98 -2.52 -3.62
CA ALA A 60 13.28 -3.48 -2.76
C ALA A 60 12.57 -2.81 -1.58
N PHE A 61 13.06 -1.63 -1.19
CA PHE A 61 12.47 -0.79 -0.17
C PHE A 61 12.55 0.70 -0.56
N VAL A 62 11.41 1.39 -0.49
CA VAL A 62 11.30 2.84 -0.57
C VAL A 62 10.29 3.34 0.46
N CYS A 63 10.47 4.56 0.91
CA CYS A 63 9.55 5.27 1.79
C CYS A 63 9.38 6.69 1.25
N GLY A 64 8.14 7.19 1.28
CA GLY A 64 7.84 8.57 0.95
C GLY A 64 8.17 9.53 2.09
N TYR A 65 8.28 10.80 1.74
CA TYR A 65 8.55 11.93 2.64
C TYR A 65 7.53 13.04 2.41
N GLU A 66 7.27 13.91 3.39
CA GLU A 66 6.31 15.01 3.21
C GLU A 66 6.65 15.94 2.03
N GLU A 67 7.94 16.05 1.68
CA GLU A 67 8.43 16.92 0.60
C GLU A 67 8.26 16.34 -0.81
N ASP A 68 7.99 15.03 -0.93
CA ASP A 68 7.83 14.37 -2.23
C ASP A 68 6.56 14.82 -2.96
N GLU A 69 6.53 14.64 -4.27
CA GLU A 69 5.36 14.96 -5.08
C GLU A 69 4.12 14.15 -4.64
N ASP A 70 2.92 14.72 -4.86
CA ASP A 70 1.66 14.10 -4.43
C ASP A 70 1.40 12.75 -5.10
N ASP A 71 1.97 12.50 -6.29
CA ASP A 71 1.87 11.25 -7.02
C ASP A 71 3.11 10.34 -6.87
N ASP A 72 3.97 10.59 -5.88
CA ASP A 72 5.14 9.74 -5.66
C ASP A 72 4.76 8.32 -5.22
N VAL A 73 5.11 7.33 -6.05
CA VAL A 73 4.76 5.91 -5.82
C VAL A 73 5.42 5.29 -4.60
N SER A 74 6.49 5.87 -4.06
CA SER A 74 7.08 5.44 -2.79
C SER A 74 6.06 5.49 -1.65
N ARG A 75 5.07 6.38 -1.75
CA ARG A 75 4.03 6.54 -0.74
C ARG A 75 3.03 5.39 -0.65
N LEU A 76 2.94 4.56 -1.69
CA LEU A 76 1.94 3.49 -1.77
C LEU A 76 2.06 2.49 -0.62
N PHE A 77 3.28 2.19 -0.19
CA PHE A 77 3.52 1.15 0.82
C PHE A 77 3.97 1.74 2.15
N PHE A 78 4.78 2.78 2.12
CA PHE A 78 5.26 3.50 3.30
C PHE A 78 5.23 4.98 2.96
N SER A 79 4.15 5.67 3.34
CA SER A 79 3.95 7.08 2.98
C SER A 79 4.87 8.06 3.69
N GLY A 80 5.54 7.61 4.75
CA GLY A 80 6.23 8.45 5.74
C GLY A 80 5.30 9.29 6.62
N GLN A 81 4.00 9.31 6.33
CA GLN A 81 3.01 10.09 7.08
C GLN A 81 2.27 9.17 8.05
N LEU A 82 2.35 9.47 9.35
CA LEU A 82 1.90 8.58 10.43
C LEU A 82 0.87 9.28 11.32
N PHE A 83 -0.13 8.54 11.80
CA PHE A 83 -1.05 9.06 12.82
C PHE A 83 -0.40 9.12 14.21
N ASP A 84 0.38 8.09 14.55
CA ASP A 84 1.13 7.96 15.78
C ASP A 84 2.43 7.20 15.51
N GLU A 85 3.57 7.88 15.65
CA GLU A 85 4.91 7.30 15.43
C GLU A 85 5.27 6.20 16.44
N GLN A 86 4.60 6.16 17.60
CA GLN A 86 4.84 5.18 18.66
C GLN A 86 3.97 3.94 18.54
N SER A 87 3.02 3.93 17.61
CA SER A 87 2.13 2.80 17.39
C SER A 87 2.91 1.60 16.83
N ASP A 88 2.54 0.41 17.31
CA ASP A 88 3.09 -0.87 16.86
C ASP A 88 1.95 -1.81 16.46
N LEU A 89 1.32 -1.50 15.33
CA LEU A 89 0.19 -2.26 14.83
C LEU A 89 0.65 -3.63 14.37
N TYR A 90 0.09 -4.66 14.99
CA TYR A 90 0.38 -6.07 14.73
C TYR A 90 1.87 -6.47 14.85
N GLY A 91 2.70 -5.64 15.50
CA GLY A 91 4.13 -5.89 15.65
C GLY A 91 4.99 -5.49 14.44
N PHE A 92 4.43 -4.74 13.50
CA PHE A 92 5.11 -4.31 12.27
C PHE A 92 5.28 -2.78 12.18
N GLY A 93 5.05 -2.06 13.28
CA GLY A 93 5.14 -0.60 13.32
C GLY A 93 3.81 0.12 13.01
N PRO A 94 3.87 1.44 12.81
CA PRO A 94 2.68 2.28 12.75
C PRO A 94 1.97 2.20 11.39
N ALA A 95 0.68 2.58 11.38
CA ALA A 95 -0.05 2.78 10.14
C ALA A 95 0.38 4.07 9.44
N HIS A 96 0.49 3.97 8.13
CA HIS A 96 0.77 5.06 7.23
C HIS A 96 -0.52 5.59 6.61
N TYR A 97 -0.59 6.89 6.35
CA TYR A 97 -1.72 7.46 5.62
C TYR A 97 -1.30 8.18 4.34
N ILE A 98 -2.24 8.25 3.41
CA ILE A 98 -2.17 8.97 2.15
C ILE A 98 -3.40 9.88 2.11
N THR A 99 -3.18 11.18 1.98
CA THR A 99 -4.25 12.19 2.01
C THR A 99 -5.15 12.07 0.77
N PRO A 100 -6.42 12.54 0.81
CA PRO A 100 -7.30 12.49 -0.36
C PRO A 100 -6.71 13.14 -1.62
N THR A 101 -5.92 14.21 -1.46
CA THR A 101 -5.22 14.88 -2.57
C THR A 101 -4.16 13.97 -3.19
N GLN A 102 -3.32 13.35 -2.37
CA GLN A 102 -2.30 12.39 -2.80
C GLN A 102 -2.95 11.14 -3.43
N VAL A 103 -4.04 10.63 -2.85
CA VAL A 103 -4.80 9.49 -3.41
C VAL A 103 -5.28 9.80 -4.83
N ALA A 104 -5.82 11.00 -5.08
CA ALA A 104 -6.25 11.40 -6.42
C ALA A 104 -5.08 11.49 -7.41
N ALA A 105 -3.94 12.02 -6.98
CA ALA A 105 -2.73 12.13 -7.80
C ALA A 105 -2.14 10.74 -8.13
N LEU A 106 -1.98 9.89 -7.11
CA LEU A 106 -1.54 8.50 -7.24
C LEU A 106 -2.48 7.67 -8.10
N SER A 107 -3.80 7.81 -7.93
CA SER A 107 -4.78 7.11 -8.75
C SER A 107 -4.59 7.40 -10.23
N LYS A 108 -4.34 8.67 -10.59
CA LYS A 108 -4.05 9.06 -11.96
C LYS A 108 -2.75 8.44 -12.47
N ARG A 109 -1.66 8.52 -11.69
CA ARG A 109 -0.36 7.93 -12.07
C ARG A 109 -0.45 6.42 -12.24
N LEU A 110 -1.04 5.73 -11.27
CA LEU A 110 -1.29 4.30 -11.30
C LEU A 110 -2.11 3.89 -12.52
N SER A 111 -3.18 4.62 -12.85
CA SER A 111 -4.04 4.30 -14.01
C SER A 111 -3.33 4.38 -15.37
N ALA A 112 -2.21 5.10 -15.46
CA ALA A 112 -1.43 5.25 -16.67
C ALA A 112 -0.41 4.11 -16.85
N MET A 113 -0.12 3.34 -15.79
CA MET A 113 0.85 2.25 -15.81
C MET A 113 0.27 1.00 -16.46
N SER A 114 1.05 0.45 -17.37
CA SER A 114 0.75 -0.76 -18.14
C SER A 114 1.61 -1.93 -17.67
N GLU A 115 1.28 -3.13 -18.15
CA GLU A 115 2.15 -4.31 -17.95
C GLU A 115 3.56 -4.08 -18.48
N ALA A 116 3.71 -3.34 -19.59
CA ALA A 116 5.02 -3.07 -20.16
C ALA A 116 5.89 -2.25 -19.20
N ASP A 117 5.31 -1.27 -18.50
CA ASP A 117 6.02 -0.45 -17.51
C ASP A 117 6.46 -1.32 -16.31
N LEU A 118 5.60 -2.21 -15.83
CA LEU A 118 5.94 -3.15 -14.75
C LEU A 118 7.09 -4.08 -15.15
N ARG A 119 7.16 -4.49 -16.41
CA ARG A 119 8.21 -5.37 -16.92
C ARG A 119 9.58 -4.70 -17.03
N GLU A 120 9.65 -3.37 -17.03
CA GLU A 120 10.94 -2.66 -17.12
C GLU A 120 11.87 -3.00 -15.96
N ASN A 121 11.33 -3.16 -14.76
CA ASN A 121 12.07 -3.56 -13.56
C ASN A 121 11.93 -5.05 -13.23
N TYR A 122 11.22 -5.85 -14.03
CA TYR A 122 11.07 -7.28 -13.75
C TYR A 122 12.28 -8.07 -14.26
N ASN A 123 13.30 -8.18 -13.41
CA ASN A 123 14.48 -8.99 -13.67
C ASN A 123 14.59 -10.12 -12.61
N PRO A 124 14.17 -11.34 -12.94
CA PRO A 124 14.22 -12.49 -12.03
C PRO A 124 15.57 -12.73 -11.35
N GLU A 125 16.67 -12.60 -12.09
CA GLU A 125 18.01 -12.86 -11.54
C GLU A 125 18.41 -11.78 -10.51
N GLU A 126 18.15 -10.51 -10.81
CA GLU A 126 18.44 -9.39 -9.90
C GLU A 126 17.49 -9.39 -8.69
N MET A 127 16.21 -9.69 -8.91
CA MET A 127 15.21 -9.80 -7.85
C MET A 127 15.52 -10.97 -6.90
N ALA A 128 15.95 -12.13 -7.42
CA ALA A 128 16.33 -13.28 -6.60
C ALA A 128 17.62 -13.02 -5.80
N ALA A 129 18.53 -12.20 -6.34
CA ALA A 129 19.76 -11.81 -5.66
C ALA A 129 19.57 -10.72 -4.59
N ASN A 130 18.40 -10.08 -4.54
CA ASN A 130 18.12 -9.00 -3.60
C ASN A 130 17.56 -9.55 -2.28
N GLU A 131 18.38 -9.56 -1.22
CA GLU A 131 18.00 -10.07 0.10
C GLU A 131 16.94 -9.22 0.83
N GLU A 132 16.71 -7.97 0.40
CA GLU A 132 15.69 -7.08 0.98
C GLU A 132 14.30 -7.29 0.35
N LEU A 133 14.23 -7.98 -0.80
CA LEU A 133 12.99 -8.19 -1.53
C LEU A 133 12.14 -9.27 -0.85
N TYR A 134 10.90 -8.91 -0.52
CA TYR A 134 9.98 -9.78 0.20
C TYR A 134 8.79 -10.22 -0.68
N PRO A 135 8.32 -11.47 -0.55
CA PRO A 135 9.03 -12.61 0.04
C PRO A 135 10.15 -13.06 -0.89
N SER A 136 11.12 -13.83 -0.38
CA SER A 136 12.11 -14.47 -1.23
C SER A 136 11.42 -15.53 -2.12
N LEU A 137 11.39 -15.27 -3.43
CA LEU A 137 10.81 -16.13 -4.46
C LEU A 137 11.87 -16.45 -5.53
N GLU A 138 11.59 -17.46 -6.35
CA GLU A 138 12.42 -17.84 -7.51
C GLU A 138 12.07 -17.01 -8.77
N TRP A 139 11.18 -16.02 -8.65
CA TRP A 139 10.68 -15.08 -9.67
C TRP A 139 10.56 -15.65 -11.09
N ASN A 140 9.36 -16.11 -11.45
CA ASN A 140 9.02 -16.57 -12.79
C ASN A 140 7.74 -15.89 -13.33
N GLU A 141 7.31 -16.25 -14.54
CA GLU A 141 6.11 -15.64 -15.15
C GLU A 141 4.81 -15.83 -14.34
N ASP A 142 4.70 -16.89 -13.53
CA ASP A 142 3.56 -17.05 -12.62
C ASP A 142 3.67 -16.04 -11.45
N ASP A 143 4.87 -15.78 -10.94
CA ASP A 143 5.11 -14.75 -9.92
C ASP A 143 4.85 -13.35 -10.49
N PHE A 144 5.28 -13.06 -11.73
CA PHE A 144 4.92 -11.81 -12.41
C PHE A 144 3.41 -11.66 -12.54
N SER A 145 2.72 -12.73 -12.95
CA SER A 145 1.26 -12.75 -13.08
C SER A 145 0.56 -12.49 -11.73
N TYR A 146 1.12 -13.02 -10.64
CA TYR A 146 0.67 -12.74 -9.28
C TYR A 146 0.86 -11.27 -8.88
N LEU A 147 2.05 -10.70 -9.09
CA LEU A 147 2.32 -9.28 -8.82
C LEU A 147 1.39 -8.37 -9.64
N LYS A 148 1.24 -8.67 -10.92
CA LYS A 148 0.36 -7.92 -11.84
C LYS A 148 -1.09 -7.98 -11.38
N TYR A 149 -1.59 -9.16 -11.02
CA TYR A 149 -2.97 -9.31 -10.52
C TYR A 149 -3.22 -8.43 -9.30
N HIS A 150 -2.31 -8.44 -8.33
CA HIS A 150 -2.43 -7.62 -7.12
C HIS A 150 -2.27 -6.13 -7.41
N PHE A 151 -1.39 -5.75 -8.34
CA PHE A 151 -1.25 -4.37 -8.79
C PHE A 151 -2.53 -3.85 -9.47
N GLU A 152 -3.17 -4.62 -10.35
CA GLU A 152 -4.42 -4.23 -11.01
C GLU A 152 -5.57 -4.06 -10.00
N LYS A 153 -5.59 -4.86 -8.94
CA LYS A 153 -6.52 -4.70 -7.82
C LYS A 153 -6.23 -3.42 -7.02
N LEU A 154 -4.95 -3.12 -6.77
CA LEU A 154 -4.54 -1.87 -6.13
C LEU A 154 -4.94 -0.65 -6.97
N GLN A 155 -4.78 -0.69 -8.30
CA GLN A 155 -5.25 0.35 -9.21
C GLN A 155 -6.77 0.60 -9.05
N GLN A 156 -7.57 -0.46 -9.02
CA GLN A 156 -9.03 -0.38 -8.83
C GLN A 156 -9.40 0.23 -7.47
N PHE A 157 -8.67 -0.16 -6.43
CA PHE A 157 -8.87 0.34 -5.08
C PHE A 157 -8.59 1.84 -4.98
N PHE A 158 -7.45 2.31 -5.51
CA PHE A 158 -7.09 3.72 -5.56
C PHE A 158 -8.06 4.53 -6.43
N ALA A 159 -8.53 3.98 -7.56
CA ALA A 159 -9.53 4.63 -8.40
C ALA A 159 -10.85 4.86 -7.64
N THR A 160 -11.29 3.87 -6.86
CA THR A 160 -12.52 3.99 -6.07
C THR A 160 -12.35 5.00 -4.93
N ALA A 161 -11.20 4.97 -4.24
CA ALA A 161 -10.88 5.95 -3.20
C ALA A 161 -10.86 7.39 -3.75
N ALA A 162 -10.21 7.61 -4.89
CA ALA A 162 -10.14 8.90 -5.54
C ALA A 162 -11.53 9.40 -5.99
N GLN A 163 -12.39 8.51 -6.49
CA GLN A 163 -13.76 8.86 -6.87
C GLN A 163 -14.59 9.34 -5.68
N ASN A 164 -14.39 8.71 -4.52
CA ASN A 164 -15.12 9.04 -3.29
C ASN A 164 -14.52 10.23 -2.52
N GLY A 165 -13.28 10.62 -2.83
CA GLY A 165 -12.52 11.59 -2.03
C GLY A 165 -12.06 11.00 -0.69
N ASP A 166 -11.84 9.69 -0.65
CA ASP A 166 -11.35 8.96 0.53
C ASP A 166 -9.84 9.20 0.70
N ALA A 167 -9.40 9.23 1.96
CA ALA A 167 -8.01 8.97 2.30
C ALA A 167 -7.74 7.45 2.25
N ILE A 168 -6.48 7.07 2.16
CA ILE A 168 -6.07 5.66 2.27
C ILE A 168 -5.16 5.53 3.49
N VAL A 169 -5.37 4.49 4.28
CA VAL A 169 -4.49 4.09 5.37
C VAL A 169 -3.91 2.72 5.05
N ASN A 170 -2.60 2.57 5.11
CA ASN A 170 -1.89 1.35 4.79
C ASN A 170 -1.00 0.88 5.94
N PHE A 171 -0.99 -0.42 6.20
CA PHE A 171 -0.29 -1.02 7.34
C PHE A 171 0.02 -2.50 7.11
N LEU A 172 1.05 -3.00 7.78
CA LEU A 172 1.43 -4.41 7.76
C LEU A 172 0.67 -5.21 8.84
N SER A 173 0.36 -6.47 8.54
CA SER A 173 -0.21 -7.45 9.48
C SER A 173 0.30 -8.88 9.24
#